data_AF-A0A9D5FLK7-F1
#
_entry.id   AF-A0A9D5FLK7-F1
#
_cell.length_a   1.000
_cell.length_b   1.000
_cell.length_c   1.000
_cell.angle_alpha   90.00
_cell.angle_beta   90.00
_cell.angle_gamma   90.00
#
_symmetry.space_group_name_H-M   'P 1'
#
loop_
_entity.id
_entity.type
_entity.pdbx_description
1 polymer ?
#
loop_
_entity_poly.entity_id
_entity_poly.type
_entity_poly.pdbx_seq_one_letter_code
_entity_poly.pdbx_strand_id
1 'polypeptide(L)'
;MGAKGYSDEVRLKAKAMWIIGRHTDAEIAERLGIARPGTIGDWRKDDGWELERSIIQEATEAKIAEAISETVAEMNSRHLKECQLLQTKGVQALRRLDPTKASEAAAMIEAGLRTERLVRGEPTEVREVRALMQSNVQVLEVVVADVLRVLLDSGLIDSRAARRFAETFAEKINGAPFRYRVEGSN
;
A
#
# COMPACT_ATOMS: atom_id res chain seq x y z
N MET A 1 -6.47 -13.16 54.73
CA MET A 1 -7.54 -13.26 53.71
C MET A 1 -6.94 -12.80 52.39
N GLY A 2 -6.43 -13.73 51.57
CA GLY A 2 -5.83 -13.39 50.27
C GLY A 2 -6.92 -12.98 49.29
N ALA A 3 -6.74 -11.86 48.60
CA ALA A 3 -7.67 -11.40 47.58
C ALA A 3 -7.86 -12.52 46.53
N LYS A 4 -9.10 -12.99 46.37
CA LYS A 4 -9.50 -13.97 45.36
C LYS A 4 -9.39 -13.32 43.97
N GLY A 5 -8.19 -13.28 43.41
CA GLY A 5 -7.94 -12.87 42.03
C GLY A 5 -8.09 -14.05 41.06
N TYR A 6 -8.38 -13.75 39.80
CA TYR A 6 -8.22 -14.70 38.69
C TYR A 6 -6.73 -15.03 38.51
N SER A 7 -6.41 -16.22 38.00
CA SER A 7 -5.01 -16.60 37.73
C SER A 7 -4.42 -15.80 36.57
N ASP A 8 -3.10 -15.67 36.56
CA ASP A 8 -2.36 -15.02 35.46
C ASP A 8 -2.63 -15.72 34.12
N GLU A 9 -2.88 -17.03 34.13
CA GLU A 9 -3.24 -17.79 32.94
C GLU A 9 -4.59 -17.35 32.35
N VAL A 10 -5.60 -17.10 33.21
CA VAL A 10 -6.91 -16.58 32.77
C VAL A 10 -6.75 -15.18 32.20
N ARG A 11 -5.94 -14.33 32.84
CA ARG A 11 -5.63 -12.98 32.35
C ARG A 11 -4.92 -13.01 31.00
N LEU A 12 -3.94 -13.89 30.82
CA LEU A 12 -3.22 -14.06 29.55
C LEU A 12 -4.12 -14.57 28.44
N LYS A 13 -5.01 -15.53 28.73
CA LYS A 13 -6.01 -16.02 27.76
C LYS A 13 -6.99 -14.92 27.36
N ALA A 14 -7.47 -14.13 28.31
CA ALA A 14 -8.33 -12.98 28.04
C ALA A 14 -7.63 -11.96 27.12
N LYS A 15 -6.36 -11.65 27.41
CA LYS A 15 -5.52 -10.76 26.60
C LYS A 15 -5.38 -11.24 25.17
N ALA A 16 -5.03 -12.51 24.97
CA ALA A 16 -4.91 -13.10 23.64
C ALA A 16 -6.22 -13.01 22.85
N MET A 17 -7.35 -13.36 23.48
CA MET A 17 -8.67 -13.30 22.85
C MET A 17 -9.07 -11.87 22.46
N TRP A 18 -8.73 -10.89 23.31
CA TRP A 18 -9.02 -9.49 23.05
C TRP A 18 -8.14 -8.90 21.95
N ILE A 19 -6.82 -9.17 21.97
CA ILE A 19 -5.86 -8.70 20.96
C ILE A 19 -6.23 -9.21 19.57
N ILE A 20 -6.68 -10.46 19.45
CA ILE A 20 -7.17 -11.05 18.19
C ILE A 20 -8.42 -10.31 17.66
N GLY A 21 -9.14 -9.57 18.51
CA GLY A 21 -10.20 -8.65 18.10
C GLY A 21 -11.51 -9.32 17.69
N ARG A 22 -11.72 -10.59 18.04
CA ARG A 22 -12.94 -11.36 17.67
C ARG A 22 -14.02 -11.38 18.73
N HIS A 23 -13.72 -10.92 19.94
CA HIS A 23 -14.60 -11.05 21.10
C HIS A 23 -14.67 -9.73 21.88
N THR A 24 -15.87 -9.39 22.31
CA THR A 24 -16.14 -8.31 23.26
C THR A 24 -15.74 -8.72 24.68
N ASP A 25 -15.55 -7.75 25.57
CA ASP A 25 -15.23 -8.00 26.99
C ASP A 25 -16.26 -8.94 27.66
N ALA A 26 -17.53 -8.85 27.26
CA ALA A 26 -18.60 -9.73 27.75
C ALA A 26 -18.45 -11.18 27.29
N GLU A 27 -18.16 -11.40 26.00
CA GLU A 27 -17.93 -12.74 25.45
C GLU A 27 -16.66 -13.39 26.00
N ILE A 28 -15.60 -12.60 26.22
CA ILE A 28 -14.37 -13.08 26.84
C ILE A 28 -14.65 -13.48 28.29
N ALA A 29 -15.39 -12.65 29.03
CA ALA A 29 -15.73 -12.92 30.42
C ALA A 29 -16.60 -14.19 30.55
N GLU A 30 -17.61 -14.35 29.70
CA GLU A 30 -18.44 -15.55 29.67
C GLU A 30 -17.62 -16.81 29.39
N ARG A 31 -16.76 -16.79 28.36
CA ARG A 31 -15.93 -17.94 27.98
C ARG A 31 -14.90 -18.35 29.03
N LEU A 32 -14.42 -17.40 29.84
CA LEU A 32 -13.41 -17.63 30.85
C LEU A 32 -13.99 -17.75 32.27
N GLY A 33 -15.32 -17.73 32.43
CA GLY A 33 -15.97 -17.83 33.74
C GLY A 33 -15.72 -16.62 34.65
N ILE A 34 -15.52 -15.44 34.06
CA ILE A 34 -15.28 -14.19 34.78
C ILE A 34 -16.65 -13.57 35.10
N ALA A 35 -16.90 -13.32 36.38
CA ALA A 35 -18.21 -12.93 36.89
C ALA A 35 -18.64 -11.52 36.45
N ARG A 36 -17.68 -10.65 36.12
CA ARG A 36 -17.93 -9.28 35.68
C ARG A 36 -17.14 -8.98 34.41
N PRO A 37 -17.79 -8.64 33.29
CA PRO A 37 -17.11 -8.19 32.08
C PRO A 37 -16.18 -6.99 32.30
N GLY A 38 -16.53 -6.10 33.25
CA GLY A 38 -15.70 -4.95 33.62
C GLY A 38 -14.27 -5.30 34.04
N THR A 39 -14.05 -6.49 34.61
CA THR A 39 -12.71 -6.98 34.98
C THR A 39 -11.77 -7.04 33.77
N ILE A 40 -12.28 -7.36 32.57
CA ILE A 40 -11.48 -7.34 31.33
C ILE A 40 -11.08 -5.91 30.98
N GLY A 41 -12.01 -4.97 31.09
CA GLY A 41 -11.75 -3.54 30.85
C GLY A 41 -10.72 -2.95 31.81
N ASP A 42 -10.74 -3.39 33.07
CA ASP A 42 -9.74 -2.98 34.07
C ASP A 42 -8.35 -3.52 33.70
N TRP A 43 -8.24 -4.81 33.35
CA TRP A 43 -6.97 -5.40 32.90
C TRP A 43 -6.41 -4.73 31.65
N ARG A 44 -7.26 -4.35 30.70
CA ARG A 44 -6.85 -3.64 29.49
C ARG A 44 -6.13 -2.34 29.82
N LYS A 45 -6.73 -1.54 30.70
CA LYS A 45 -6.19 -0.25 31.12
C LYS A 45 -4.92 -0.41 31.94
N ASP A 46 -4.93 -1.33 32.90
CA ASP A 46 -3.81 -1.52 33.82
C ASP A 46 -2.54 -2.02 33.12
N ASP A 47 -2.69 -2.88 32.12
CA ASP A 47 -1.56 -3.48 31.39
C ASP A 47 -1.31 -2.83 30.02
N GLY A 48 -2.09 -1.82 29.63
CA GLY A 48 -1.95 -1.13 28.34
C GLY A 48 -2.17 -2.05 27.13
N TRP A 49 -3.19 -2.90 27.15
CA TRP A 49 -3.45 -3.86 26.05
C TRP A 49 -3.69 -3.16 24.71
N GLU A 50 -4.24 -1.94 24.71
CA GLU A 50 -4.44 -1.12 23.52
C GLU A 50 -3.11 -0.85 22.78
N LEU A 51 -2.05 -0.51 23.51
CA LEU A 51 -0.74 -0.24 22.92
C LEU A 51 -0.15 -1.51 22.31
N GLU A 52 -0.20 -2.62 23.05
CA GLU A 52 0.30 -3.91 22.55
C GLU A 52 -0.46 -4.38 21.31
N ARG A 53 -1.79 -4.19 21.29
CA ARG A 53 -2.60 -4.51 20.12
C ARG A 53 -2.16 -3.69 18.92
N SER A 54 -1.92 -2.38 19.09
CA SER A 54 -1.43 -1.53 18.00
C SER A 54 -0.11 -2.05 17.43
N ILE A 55 0.85 -2.41 18.30
CA ILE A 55 2.16 -2.94 17.88
C ILE A 55 2.01 -4.26 17.12
N ILE A 56 1.17 -5.18 17.63
CA ILE A 56 0.93 -6.48 16.99
C ILE A 56 0.20 -6.29 15.66
N GLN A 57 -0.75 -5.36 15.56
CA GLN A 57 -1.45 -5.05 14.32
C GLN A 57 -0.48 -4.51 13.28
N GLU A 58 0.34 -3.52 13.63
CA GLU A 58 1.33 -2.94 12.72
C GLU A 58 2.34 -3.98 12.23
N ALA A 59 2.87 -4.82 13.13
CA ALA A 59 3.78 -5.91 12.76
C ALA A 59 3.10 -6.98 11.88
N THR A 60 1.82 -7.26 12.12
CA THR A 60 1.03 -8.21 11.34
C THR A 60 0.75 -7.67 9.94
N GLU A 61 0.33 -6.41 9.86
CA GLU A 61 0.10 -5.70 8.60
C GLU A 61 1.38 -5.62 7.78
N ALA A 62 2.52 -5.32 8.39
CA ALA A 62 3.82 -5.32 7.73
C ALA A 62 4.16 -6.71 7.13
N LYS A 63 3.96 -7.78 7.89
CA LYS A 63 4.19 -9.16 7.39
C LYS A 63 3.21 -9.56 6.28
N ILE A 64 1.95 -9.16 6.39
CA ILE A 64 0.95 -9.42 5.35
C ILE A 64 1.35 -8.66 4.07
N ALA A 65 1.75 -7.39 4.19
CA ALA A 65 2.21 -6.58 3.08
C ALA A 65 3.46 -7.19 2.41
N GLU A 66 4.42 -7.68 3.19
CA GLU A 66 5.60 -8.38 2.70
C GLU A 66 5.22 -9.65 1.93
N ALA A 67 4.39 -10.53 2.50
CA ALA A 67 3.96 -11.77 1.85
C ALA A 67 3.16 -11.52 0.55
N ILE A 68 2.30 -10.49 0.55
CA ILE A 68 1.60 -10.05 -0.67
C ILE A 68 2.60 -9.55 -1.71
N SER A 69 3.57 -8.73 -1.29
CA SER A 69 4.61 -8.20 -2.18
C SER A 69 5.43 -9.31 -2.83
N GLU A 70 5.85 -10.31 -2.06
CA GLU A 70 6.57 -11.49 -2.58
C GLU A 70 5.72 -12.27 -3.60
N THR A 71 4.46 -12.53 -3.27
CA THR A 71 3.53 -13.25 -4.15
C THR A 71 3.32 -12.51 -5.48
N VAL A 72 3.14 -11.19 -5.42
CA VAL A 72 3.00 -10.33 -6.60
C VAL A 72 4.30 -10.30 -7.40
N ALA A 73 5.46 -10.22 -6.75
CA ALA A 73 6.76 -10.25 -7.42
C ALA A 73 7.01 -11.57 -8.16
N GLU A 74 6.68 -12.71 -7.54
CA GLU A 74 6.79 -14.04 -8.17
C GLU A 74 5.86 -14.15 -9.38
N MET A 75 4.59 -13.74 -9.22
CA MET A 75 3.61 -13.72 -10.30
C MET A 75 4.08 -12.84 -11.47
N ASN A 76 4.56 -11.63 -11.17
CA ASN A 76 5.06 -10.71 -12.18
C ASN A 76 6.28 -11.29 -12.91
N SER A 77 7.22 -11.91 -12.19
CA SER A 77 8.38 -12.58 -12.79
C SER A 77 7.98 -13.68 -13.78
N ARG A 78 6.98 -14.50 -13.42
CA ARG A 78 6.44 -15.53 -14.31
C ARG A 78 5.76 -14.92 -15.53
N HIS A 79 4.90 -13.92 -15.36
CA HIS A 79 4.24 -13.26 -16.50
C HIS A 79 5.23 -12.57 -17.44
N LEU A 80 6.30 -11.96 -16.91
CA LEU A 80 7.35 -11.35 -17.73
C LEU A 80 8.06 -12.39 -18.60
N LYS A 81 8.36 -13.58 -18.08
CA LYS A 81 8.96 -14.67 -18.87
C LYS A 81 8.05 -15.09 -20.03
N GLU A 82 6.75 -15.21 -19.78
CA GLU A 82 5.77 -15.54 -20.84
C GLU A 82 5.69 -14.43 -21.91
N CYS A 83 5.71 -13.16 -21.50
CA CYS A 83 5.74 -12.02 -22.42
C CYS A 83 7.01 -12.04 -23.29
N GLN A 84 8.18 -12.27 -22.69
CA GLN A 84 9.46 -12.38 -23.41
C GLN A 84 9.47 -13.55 -24.39
N LEU A 85 8.88 -14.68 -24.01
CA LEU A 85 8.73 -15.83 -24.90
C LEU A 85 7.84 -15.47 -26.10
N LEU A 86 6.70 -14.83 -25.88
CA LEU A 86 5.78 -14.39 -26.93
C LEU A 86 6.48 -13.42 -27.90
N GLN A 87 7.19 -12.43 -27.38
CA GLN A 87 7.99 -11.49 -28.18
C GLN A 87 9.07 -12.22 -29.00
N THR A 88 9.80 -13.16 -28.37
CA THR A 88 10.84 -13.96 -29.04
C THR A 88 10.26 -14.78 -30.19
N LYS A 89 9.11 -15.43 -29.98
CA LYS A 89 8.41 -16.19 -31.03
C LYS A 89 7.91 -15.31 -32.16
N GLY A 90 7.36 -14.13 -31.84
CA GLY A 90 6.97 -13.12 -32.82
C GLY A 90 8.15 -12.67 -33.69
N VAL A 91 9.30 -12.35 -33.08
CA VAL A 91 10.53 -11.98 -33.82
C VAL A 91 11.03 -13.12 -34.70
N GLN A 92 11.01 -14.36 -34.21
CA GLN A 92 11.38 -15.54 -35.00
C GLN A 92 10.45 -15.74 -36.20
N ALA A 93 9.14 -15.51 -36.03
CA ALA A 93 8.17 -15.58 -37.13
C ALA A 93 8.41 -14.46 -38.15
N LEU A 94 8.63 -13.21 -37.71
CA LEU A 94 8.97 -12.09 -38.60
C LEU A 94 10.21 -12.36 -39.46
N ARG A 95 11.23 -13.03 -38.92
CA ARG A 95 12.45 -13.37 -39.67
C ARG A 95 12.22 -14.38 -40.80
N ARG A 96 11.11 -15.14 -40.77
CA ARG A 96 10.80 -16.21 -41.72
C ARG A 96 9.70 -15.85 -42.71
N LEU A 97 8.86 -14.88 -42.37
CA LEU A 97 7.71 -14.49 -43.17
C LEU A 97 8.08 -13.37 -44.14
N ASP A 98 7.47 -13.38 -45.33
CA ASP A 98 7.47 -12.21 -46.20
C ASP A 98 6.82 -11.01 -45.48
N PRO A 99 7.30 -9.78 -45.70
CA PRO A 99 6.76 -8.58 -45.04
C PRO A 99 5.24 -8.40 -45.23
N THR A 100 4.68 -8.87 -46.35
CA THR A 100 3.25 -8.80 -46.66
C THR A 100 2.40 -9.77 -45.83
N LYS A 101 3.03 -10.73 -45.13
CA LYS A 101 2.39 -11.74 -44.26
C LYS A 101 2.78 -11.59 -42.79
N ALA A 102 3.51 -10.54 -42.45
CA ALA A 102 4.11 -10.31 -41.14
C ALA A 102 3.15 -9.76 -40.06
N SER A 103 1.89 -9.49 -40.39
CA SER A 103 0.93 -8.82 -39.50
C SER A 103 0.64 -9.61 -38.22
N GLU A 104 0.48 -10.92 -38.30
CA GLU A 104 0.22 -11.78 -37.15
C GLU A 104 1.42 -11.82 -36.19
N ALA A 105 2.63 -11.93 -36.74
CA ALA A 105 3.86 -11.92 -35.95
C ALA A 105 4.12 -10.55 -35.29
N ALA A 106 3.78 -9.44 -35.96
CA ALA A 106 3.81 -8.11 -35.39
C ALA A 106 2.81 -7.95 -34.22
N ALA A 107 1.59 -8.48 -34.38
CA ALA A 107 0.57 -8.46 -33.33
C ALA A 107 0.99 -9.25 -32.08
N MET A 108 1.70 -10.37 -32.24
CA MET A 108 2.26 -11.13 -31.11
C MET A 108 3.29 -10.32 -30.32
N ILE A 109 4.17 -9.57 -31.01
CA ILE A 109 5.16 -8.71 -30.35
C ILE A 109 4.47 -7.58 -29.61
N GLU A 110 3.51 -6.92 -30.24
CA GLU A 110 2.75 -5.82 -29.62
C GLU A 110 1.98 -6.29 -28.39
N ALA A 111 1.32 -7.45 -28.47
CA ALA A 111 0.62 -8.05 -27.34
C ALA A 111 1.59 -8.38 -26.18
N GLY A 112 2.77 -8.91 -26.48
CA GLY A 112 3.81 -9.19 -25.50
C GLY A 112 4.34 -7.91 -24.82
N LEU A 113 4.57 -6.85 -25.58
CA LEU A 113 5.03 -5.55 -25.04
C LEU A 113 3.96 -4.89 -24.16
N ARG A 114 2.70 -4.93 -24.60
CA ARG A 114 1.58 -4.36 -23.83
C ARG A 114 1.38 -5.10 -22.51
N THR A 115 1.43 -6.43 -22.55
CA THR A 115 1.30 -7.26 -21.33
C THR A 115 2.47 -7.04 -20.39
N GLU A 116 3.70 -6.94 -20.91
CA GLU A 116 4.88 -6.62 -20.10
C GLU A 116 4.73 -5.28 -19.36
N ARG A 117 4.27 -4.24 -20.06
CA ARG A 117 3.98 -2.93 -19.44
C ARG A 117 2.95 -3.04 -18.31
N LEU A 118 1.85 -3.75 -18.54
CA LEU A 118 0.83 -3.99 -17.52
C LEU A 118 1.40 -4.69 -16.29
N VAL A 119 2.23 -5.72 -16.48
CA VAL A 119 2.85 -6.47 -15.38
C VAL A 119 3.81 -5.61 -14.57
N ARG A 120 4.49 -4.66 -15.21
CA ARG A 120 5.38 -3.68 -14.54
C ARG A 120 4.62 -2.52 -13.89
N GLY A 121 3.30 -2.42 -14.08
CA GLY A 121 2.53 -1.26 -13.67
C GLY A 121 2.85 0.00 -14.50
N GLU A 122 3.47 -0.17 -15.66
CA GLU A 122 3.71 0.91 -16.60
C GLU A 122 2.40 1.21 -17.36
N PRO A 123 2.04 2.50 -17.52
CA PRO A 123 0.90 2.87 -18.33
C PRO A 123 1.02 2.30 -19.75
N THR A 124 -0.03 1.65 -20.24
CA THR A 124 -0.09 1.15 -21.62
C THR A 124 -0.57 2.21 -22.59
N GLU A 125 -1.33 3.19 -22.10
CA GLU A 125 -1.86 4.29 -22.88
C GLU A 125 -1.46 5.66 -22.30
N VAL A 126 -1.35 6.66 -23.18
CA VAL A 126 -1.07 8.05 -22.79
C VAL A 126 -2.13 8.61 -21.84
N ARG A 127 -3.39 8.17 -21.97
CA ARG A 127 -4.48 8.57 -21.08
C ARG A 127 -4.25 8.08 -19.64
N GLU A 128 -3.73 6.87 -19.47
CA GLU A 128 -3.41 6.29 -18.16
C GLU A 128 -2.27 7.05 -17.50
N VAL A 129 -1.23 7.44 -18.27
CA VAL A 129 -0.14 8.30 -17.78
C VAL A 129 -0.71 9.60 -17.21
N ARG A 130 -1.61 10.27 -17.95
CA ARG A 130 -2.23 11.53 -17.52
C ARG A 130 -3.07 11.35 -16.25
N ALA A 131 -3.83 10.27 -16.15
CA ALA A 131 -4.65 9.96 -14.98
C ALA A 131 -3.77 9.70 -13.73
N LEU A 132 -2.69 8.93 -13.88
CA LEU A 132 -1.73 8.68 -12.80
C LEU A 132 -1.07 9.99 -12.34
N MET A 133 -0.65 10.84 -13.28
CA MET A 133 -0.08 12.15 -12.96
C MET A 133 -1.06 13.05 -12.21
N GLN A 134 -2.32 13.09 -12.65
CA GLN A 134 -3.36 13.88 -11.98
C GLN A 134 -3.58 13.38 -10.54
N SER A 135 -3.61 12.07 -10.33
CA SER A 135 -3.69 11.47 -8.99
C SER A 135 -2.50 11.85 -8.11
N ASN A 136 -1.27 11.76 -8.65
CA ASN A 136 -0.06 12.12 -7.91
C ASN A 136 -0.04 13.61 -7.52
N VAL A 137 -0.51 14.49 -8.40
CA VAL A 137 -0.64 15.93 -8.09
C VAL A 137 -1.65 16.14 -6.96
N GLN A 138 -2.80 15.45 -6.97
CA GLN A 138 -3.78 15.55 -5.89
C GLN A 138 -3.22 15.10 -4.54
N VAL A 139 -2.46 14.00 -4.50
CA VAL A 139 -1.80 13.54 -3.27
C VAL A 139 -0.81 14.59 -2.77
N LEU A 140 0.01 15.16 -3.67
CA LEU A 140 0.95 16.21 -3.32
C LEU A 140 0.25 17.45 -2.77
N GLU A 141 -0.86 17.88 -3.38
CA GLU A 141 -1.66 19.02 -2.90
C GLU A 141 -2.17 18.80 -1.48
N VAL A 142 -2.68 17.61 -1.16
CA VAL A 142 -3.15 17.26 0.19
C VAL A 142 -1.99 17.27 1.19
N VAL A 143 -0.89 16.58 0.89
CA VAL A 143 0.28 16.52 1.77
C VAL A 143 0.85 17.92 2.03
N VAL A 144 0.96 18.74 0.98
CA VAL A 144 1.42 20.13 1.10
C VAL A 144 0.47 20.95 1.97
N ALA A 145 -0.84 20.82 1.79
CA ALA A 145 -1.83 21.54 2.58
C ALA A 145 -1.74 21.17 4.07
N ASP A 146 -1.57 19.88 4.39
CA ASP A 146 -1.41 19.41 5.76
C ASP A 146 -0.11 19.93 6.40
N VAL A 147 1.00 19.90 5.67
CA VAL A 147 2.28 20.49 6.14
C VAL A 147 2.13 21.99 6.39
N LEU A 148 1.52 22.73 5.47
CA LEU A 148 1.29 24.17 5.65
C LEU A 148 0.39 24.45 6.86
N ARG A 149 -0.63 23.62 7.11
CA ARG A 149 -1.49 23.73 8.28
C ARG A 149 -0.70 23.55 9.57
N VAL A 150 0.13 22.51 9.68
CA VAL A 150 0.99 22.27 10.85
C VAL A 150 1.96 23.43 11.10
N LEU A 151 2.55 23.99 10.03
CA LEU A 151 3.47 25.13 10.15
C LEU A 151 2.75 26.42 10.57
N LEU A 152 1.51 26.63 10.12
CA LEU A 152 0.67 27.76 10.55
C LEU A 152 0.24 27.61 12.01
N ASP A 153 -0.25 26.43 12.40
CA ASP A 153 -0.76 26.16 13.74
C ASP A 153 0.36 26.23 14.79
N SER A 154 1.60 25.90 14.41
CA SER A 154 2.79 26.06 15.26
C SER A 154 3.38 27.47 15.28
N GLY A 155 2.85 28.40 14.47
CA GLY A 155 3.36 29.77 14.35
C GLY A 155 4.73 29.88 13.68
N LEU A 156 5.22 28.81 13.04
CA LEU A 156 6.50 28.80 12.31
C LEU A 156 6.43 29.62 11.01
N ILE A 157 5.24 29.75 10.43
CA ILE A 157 4.97 30.63 9.29
C ILE A 157 3.72 31.45 9.54
N ASP A 158 3.62 32.62 8.89
CA ASP A 158 2.40 33.41 8.85
C ASP A 158 1.57 33.10 7.59
N SER A 159 0.33 33.60 7.54
CA SER A 159 -0.56 33.39 6.40
C SER A 159 -0.02 33.98 5.08
N ARG A 160 0.84 35.01 5.16
CA ARG A 160 1.46 35.62 3.97
C ARG A 160 2.55 34.72 3.38
N ALA A 161 3.34 34.06 4.22
CA ALA A 161 4.35 33.08 3.84
C ALA A 161 3.70 31.83 3.25
N ALA A 162 2.64 31.30 3.89
CA ALA A 162 1.88 30.16 3.37
C ALA A 162 1.29 30.44 1.99
N ARG A 163 0.72 31.64 1.78
CA ARG A 163 0.18 32.05 0.47
C ARG A 163 1.25 32.13 -0.61
N ARG A 164 2.39 32.77 -0.32
CA ARG A 164 3.52 32.85 -1.26
C ARG A 164 4.07 31.48 -1.62
N PHE A 165 4.15 30.57 -0.65
CA PHE A 165 4.53 29.19 -0.90
C PHE A 165 3.55 28.52 -1.86
N ALA A 166 2.24 28.61 -1.61
CA ALA A 166 1.22 27.99 -2.45
C ALA A 166 1.26 28.54 -3.90
N GLU A 167 1.42 29.84 -4.07
CA GLU A 167 1.56 30.49 -5.39
C GLU A 167 2.82 29.99 -6.12
N THR A 168 3.97 29.96 -5.43
CA THR A 168 5.24 29.47 -6.00
C THR A 168 5.17 27.98 -6.33
N PHE A 169 4.53 27.18 -5.48
CA PHE A 169 4.34 25.75 -5.70
C PHE A 169 3.49 25.50 -6.94
N ALA A 170 2.36 26.18 -7.07
CA ALA A 170 1.50 26.08 -8.24
C ALA A 170 2.22 26.49 -9.54
N GLU A 171 2.98 27.59 -9.52
CA GLU A 171 3.79 28.02 -10.66
C GLU A 171 4.82 26.95 -11.06
N LYS A 172 5.55 26.38 -10.09
CA LYS A 172 6.56 25.35 -10.35
C LYS A 172 5.96 24.04 -10.85
N ILE A 173 4.83 23.60 -10.31
CA ILE A 173 4.14 22.38 -10.78
C ILE A 173 3.65 22.56 -12.20
N ASN A 174 3.04 23.72 -12.52
CA ASN A 174 2.55 24.02 -13.87
C ASN A 174 3.69 24.21 -14.88
N GLY A 175 4.84 24.72 -14.45
CA GLY A 175 6.03 24.92 -15.30
C GLY A 175 6.96 23.72 -15.42
N ALA A 176 6.75 22.65 -14.65
CA ALA A 176 7.66 21.51 -14.64
C ALA A 176 7.56 20.71 -15.95
N PRO A 177 8.68 20.49 -16.68
CA PRO A 177 8.68 19.58 -17.82
C PRO A 177 8.53 18.16 -17.29
N PHE A 178 7.37 17.55 -17.51
CA PHE A 178 7.11 16.18 -17.09
C PHE A 178 7.99 15.20 -17.88
N ARG A 179 9.05 14.71 -17.25
CA ARG A 179 9.90 13.65 -17.79
C ARG A 179 9.58 12.36 -17.05
N TYR A 180 8.96 11.42 -17.76
CA TYR A 180 8.81 10.06 -17.25
C TYR A 180 10.16 9.36 -17.42
N ARG A 181 10.84 9.05 -16.31
CA ARG A 181 12.02 8.18 -16.33
C ARG A 181 11.46 6.76 -16.26
N VAL A 182 11.47 6.05 -17.39
CA VAL A 182 11.19 4.61 -17.38
C VAL A 182 12.42 3.96 -16.71
N GLU A 183 12.27 3.46 -15.48
CA GLU A 183 13.31 2.66 -14.85
C GLU A 183 13.40 1.31 -15.58
N GLY A 184 14.31 1.22 -16.57
CA GLY A 184 14.44 -0.01 -17.35
C GLY A 184 15.46 0.00 -18.49
N SER A 185 16.44 0.92 -18.49
CA SER A 185 17.51 0.91 -19.49
C SER A 185 18.87 0.79 -18.81
N ASN A 186 19.22 -0.43 -18.40
CA ASN A 186 20.61 -0.87 -18.22
C ASN A 186 20.85 -2.04 -19.16
#